data_AF-A0A936RN78-F1
#
_entry.id   AF-A0A936RN78-F1
#
_cell.length_a   1.000
_cell.length_b   1.000
_cell.length_c   1.000
_cell.angle_alpha   90.00
_cell.angle_beta   90.00
_cell.angle_gamma   90.00
#
_symmetry.space_group_name_H-M   'P 1'
#
loop_
_entity.id
_entity.type
_entity.pdbx_description
1 polymer ?
#
loop_
_entity_poly.entity_id
_entity_poly.type
_entity_poly.pdbx_seq_one_letter_code
_entity_poly.pdbx_strand_id
1 'polypeptide(L)'
;MLGKLNETQISNILTGQVIGRLACTDGKQPYIVPLTYTYNGKYIYGQTNEGMKLGILRKNPLVCFEVDNMTDMRNWQSVIVFGRFEELKGKQAQKARELLFGHVFPLLTSSTIHPFEHKVTGKVDDKTRVKYVMYRIRIKKITGRFEKQ
;
A
#
# COMPACT_ATOMS: atom_id res chain seq x y z
N MET A 1 -26.66 4.22 -11.42
CA MET A 1 -26.35 2.82 -11.82
C MET A 1 -24.84 2.63 -11.68
N LEU A 2 -24.38 1.54 -11.05
CA LEU A 2 -22.95 1.29 -10.84
C LEU A 2 -22.26 0.88 -12.16
N GLY A 3 -21.39 1.74 -12.66
CA GLY A 3 -20.59 1.50 -13.86
C GLY A 3 -19.38 0.58 -13.60
N LYS A 4 -18.73 0.12 -14.68
CA LYS A 4 -17.44 -0.59 -14.64
C LYS A 4 -16.35 0.35 -15.13
N LEU A 5 -15.25 0.44 -14.39
CA LEU A 5 -14.06 1.13 -14.86
C LEU A 5 -13.32 0.26 -15.88
N ASN A 6 -12.75 0.89 -16.90
CA ASN A 6 -11.81 0.24 -17.81
C ASN A 6 -10.39 0.18 -17.20
N GLU A 7 -9.48 -0.51 -17.88
CA GLU A 7 -8.11 -0.72 -17.40
C GLU A 7 -7.33 0.59 -17.19
N THR A 8 -7.49 1.55 -18.10
CA THR A 8 -6.85 2.86 -18.01
C THR A 8 -7.34 3.63 -16.79
N GLN A 9 -8.65 3.64 -16.54
CA GLN A 9 -9.23 4.31 -15.38
C GLN A 9 -8.79 3.66 -14.07
N ILE A 10 -8.76 2.32 -14.02
CA ILE A 10 -8.24 1.57 -12.87
C ILE A 10 -6.78 1.94 -12.60
N SER A 11 -5.95 1.95 -13.63
CA SER A 11 -4.53 2.31 -13.51
C SER A 11 -4.39 3.74 -12.98
N ASN A 12 -5.15 4.69 -13.53
CA ASN A 12 -5.09 6.09 -13.11
C ASN A 12 -5.45 6.29 -11.64
N ILE A 13 -6.46 5.58 -11.12
CA ILE A 13 -6.81 5.64 -9.70
C ILE A 13 -5.69 5.05 -8.85
N LEU A 14 -5.18 3.86 -9.21
CA LEU A 14 -4.11 3.22 -8.46
C LEU A 14 -2.82 4.03 -8.45
N THR A 15 -2.49 4.76 -9.52
CA THR A 15 -1.32 5.66 -9.55
C THR A 15 -1.59 7.00 -8.89
N GLY A 16 -2.82 7.52 -8.96
CA GLY A 16 -3.16 8.86 -8.47
C GLY A 16 -3.38 8.94 -6.97
N GLN A 17 -3.74 7.83 -6.34
CA GLN A 17 -3.92 7.74 -4.89
C GLN A 17 -2.66 7.23 -4.20
N VAL A 18 -2.47 7.64 -2.93
CA VAL A 18 -1.33 7.22 -2.10
C VAL A 18 -1.72 6.43 -0.87
N ILE A 19 -2.99 6.43 -0.49
CA ILE A 19 -3.52 5.65 0.62
C ILE A 19 -4.50 4.63 0.05
N GLY A 20 -4.40 3.39 0.52
CA GLY A 20 -5.41 2.37 0.28
C GLY A 20 -5.62 1.52 1.52
N ARG A 21 -6.58 0.61 1.46
CA ARG A 21 -6.98 -0.22 2.60
C ARG A 21 -6.66 -1.68 2.31
N LEU A 22 -5.82 -2.28 3.14
CA LEU A 22 -5.46 -3.69 3.04
C LEU A 22 -6.31 -4.51 4.00
N ALA A 23 -7.13 -5.40 3.44
CA ALA A 23 -7.83 -6.42 4.17
C ALA A 23 -7.09 -7.78 4.09
N CYS A 24 -6.93 -8.42 5.24
CA CYS A 24 -6.37 -9.76 5.38
C CYS A 24 -7.12 -10.54 6.47
N THR A 25 -6.93 -11.86 6.51
CA THR A 25 -7.53 -12.71 7.55
C THR A 25 -6.71 -13.97 7.78
N ASP A 26 -6.67 -14.45 9.03
CA ASP A 26 -6.12 -15.76 9.37
C ASP A 26 -7.16 -16.89 9.26
N GLY A 27 -8.34 -16.58 8.70
CA GLY A 27 -9.47 -17.50 8.55
C GLY A 27 -10.54 -17.35 9.62
N LYS A 28 -10.33 -16.51 10.64
CA LYS A 28 -11.33 -16.27 11.71
C LYS A 28 -12.09 -14.97 11.51
N GLN A 29 -11.37 -13.84 11.56
CA GLN A 29 -11.94 -12.51 11.48
C GLN A 29 -11.21 -11.71 10.40
N PRO A 30 -11.91 -11.05 9.46
CA PRO A 30 -11.30 -10.07 8.58
C PRO A 30 -10.72 -8.89 9.35
N TYR A 31 -9.52 -8.46 8.97
CA TYR A 31 -8.82 -7.31 9.53
C TYR A 31 -8.44 -6.36 8.39
N ILE A 32 -8.81 -5.08 8.53
CA ILE A 32 -8.56 -4.05 7.50
C ILE A 32 -7.81 -2.87 8.11
N VAL A 33 -6.79 -2.38 7.41
CA VAL A 33 -5.99 -1.22 7.83
C VAL A 33 -5.68 -0.29 6.66
N PRO A 34 -5.68 1.04 6.86
CA PRO A 34 -5.16 1.96 5.87
C PRO A 34 -3.63 1.87 5.83
N LEU A 35 -3.06 2.03 4.63
CA LEU A 35 -1.62 2.09 4.44
C LEU A 35 -1.24 2.95 3.24
N THR A 36 -0.05 3.54 3.30
CA THR A 36 0.55 4.24 2.18
C THR A 36 1.14 3.23 1.20
N TYR A 37 0.96 3.47 -0.11
CA TYR A 37 1.46 2.58 -1.14
C TYR A 37 1.99 3.32 -2.38
N THR A 38 2.64 2.57 -3.26
CA THR A 38 2.85 2.95 -4.65
C THR A 38 2.53 1.76 -5.57
N TYR A 39 2.15 2.04 -6.80
CA TYR A 39 1.74 1.05 -7.80
C TYR A 39 2.56 1.21 -9.08
N ASN A 40 2.99 0.10 -9.68
CA ASN A 40 3.84 0.11 -10.88
C ASN A 40 3.27 -0.68 -12.07
N GLY A 41 1.96 -0.93 -12.11
CA GLY A 41 1.34 -1.77 -13.14
C GLY A 41 1.21 -3.25 -12.75
N LYS A 42 2.13 -3.76 -11.93
CA LYS A 42 2.20 -5.20 -11.60
C LYS A 42 2.10 -5.51 -10.12
N TYR A 43 2.60 -4.60 -9.30
CA TYR A 43 2.67 -4.76 -7.85
C TYR A 43 2.21 -3.49 -7.15
N ILE A 44 1.65 -3.68 -5.97
CA ILE A 44 1.47 -2.62 -4.98
C ILE A 44 2.60 -2.78 -3.95
N TYR A 45 3.37 -1.73 -3.72
CA TYR A 45 4.46 -1.73 -2.75
C TYR A 45 4.07 -0.93 -1.52
N GLY A 46 4.51 -1.40 -0.36
CA GLY A 46 4.30 -0.69 0.88
C GLY A 46 5.36 -1.05 1.92
N GLN A 47 5.31 -0.32 3.02
CA GLN A 47 6.15 -0.54 4.20
C GLN A 47 5.25 -0.88 5.39
N THR A 48 5.69 -1.80 6.23
CA THR A 48 5.01 -2.18 7.48
C THR A 48 6.01 -2.37 8.60
N ASN A 49 5.55 -2.24 9.84
CA ASN A 49 6.27 -2.72 11.01
C ASN A 49 5.82 -4.14 11.38
N GLU A 50 6.58 -4.81 12.22
CA GLU A 50 6.13 -6.00 12.93
C GLU A 50 4.81 -5.73 13.69
N GLY A 51 3.94 -6.74 13.76
CA GLY A 51 2.64 -6.62 14.43
C GLY A 51 1.55 -7.50 13.82
N MET A 52 0.31 -7.27 14.26
CA MET A 52 -0.84 -8.12 13.94
C MET A 52 -1.05 -8.34 12.42
N LYS A 53 -1.05 -7.27 11.61
CA LYS A 53 -1.23 -7.42 10.15
C LYS A 53 -0.18 -8.32 9.53
N LEU A 54 1.08 -8.14 9.91
CA LEU A 54 2.19 -8.89 9.33
C LEU A 54 2.15 -10.36 9.79
N GLY A 55 1.79 -10.60 11.05
CA GLY A 55 1.53 -11.95 11.56
C GLY A 55 0.43 -12.68 10.79
N ILE A 56 -0.69 -12.00 10.48
CA ILE A 56 -1.77 -12.55 9.66
C ILE A 56 -1.26 -12.83 8.24
N LEU A 57 -0.60 -11.85 7.60
CA LEU A 57 -0.13 -11.95 6.20
C LEU A 57 0.93 -13.04 5.99
N ARG A 58 1.76 -13.31 7.00
CA ARG A 58 2.74 -14.42 6.97
C ARG A 58 2.05 -15.79 7.06
N LYS A 59 0.91 -15.90 7.77
CA LYS A 59 0.12 -17.13 7.86
C LYS A 59 -0.76 -17.35 6.62
N ASN A 60 -1.44 -16.29 6.17
CA ASN A 60 -2.28 -16.29 4.99
C ASN A 60 -1.96 -15.07 4.13
N PRO A 61 -1.24 -15.25 3.01
CA PRO A 61 -0.80 -14.13 2.18
C PRO A 61 -1.88 -13.66 1.20
N LEU A 62 -3.09 -14.23 1.21
CA LEU A 62 -4.18 -13.75 0.36
C LEU A 62 -4.73 -12.44 0.91
N VAL A 63 -4.84 -11.43 0.05
CA VAL A 63 -5.27 -10.09 0.44
C VAL A 63 -6.31 -9.53 -0.52
N CYS A 64 -7.14 -8.65 0.02
CA CYS A 64 -7.98 -7.72 -0.73
C CYS A 64 -7.48 -6.31 -0.42
N PHE A 65 -7.19 -5.53 -1.44
CA PHE A 65 -6.72 -4.16 -1.32
C PHE A 65 -7.68 -3.21 -2.03
N GLU A 66 -8.09 -2.16 -1.36
CA GLU A 66 -9.08 -1.21 -1.86
C GLU A 66 -8.49 0.19 -1.94
N VAL A 67 -8.83 0.89 -3.02
CA VAL A 67 -8.49 2.30 -3.23
C VAL A 67 -9.71 2.97 -3.83
N ASP A 68 -10.14 4.08 -3.23
CA ASP A 68 -11.21 4.91 -3.75
C ASP A 68 -10.71 6.31 -4.12
N ASN A 69 -11.51 6.96 -4.96
CA ASN A 69 -11.50 8.39 -5.17
C ASN A 69 -12.97 8.84 -5.10
N MET A 70 -13.34 9.49 -4.00
CA MET A 70 -14.70 9.96 -3.75
C MET A 70 -14.70 11.49 -3.78
N THR A 71 -15.43 12.05 -4.74
CA THR A 71 -15.65 13.51 -4.83
C THR A 71 -16.83 13.92 -3.96
N ASP A 72 -17.90 13.12 -3.96
CA ASP A 72 -19.07 13.26 -3.10
C ASP A 72 -19.83 11.94 -2.99
N MET A 73 -20.97 11.94 -2.28
CA MET A 73 -21.78 10.74 -2.03
C MET A 73 -22.36 10.06 -3.29
N ARG A 74 -22.39 10.76 -4.43
CA ARG A 74 -22.95 10.29 -5.71
C ARG A 74 -21.91 10.18 -6.82
N ASN A 75 -20.69 10.66 -6.57
CA ASN A 75 -19.59 10.68 -7.51
C ASN A 75 -18.35 10.05 -6.89
N TRP A 76 -18.18 8.75 -7.11
CA TRP A 76 -17.05 7.99 -6.58
C TRP A 76 -16.56 6.94 -7.56
N GLN A 77 -15.28 6.60 -7.45
CA GLN A 77 -14.63 5.51 -8.15
C GLN A 77 -13.92 4.64 -7.11
N SER A 78 -14.00 3.32 -7.23
CA SER A 78 -13.29 2.39 -6.35
C SER A 78 -12.68 1.26 -7.14
N VAL A 79 -11.46 0.88 -6.74
CA VAL A 79 -10.68 -0.21 -7.29
C VAL A 79 -10.43 -1.23 -6.19
N ILE A 80 -10.77 -2.48 -6.50
CA ILE A 80 -10.50 -3.64 -5.65
C ILE A 80 -9.44 -4.51 -6.33
N VAL A 81 -8.37 -4.78 -5.60
CA VAL A 81 -7.25 -5.62 -6.01
C VAL A 81 -7.22 -6.87 -5.13
N PHE A 82 -7.39 -8.03 -5.75
CA PHE A 82 -7.12 -9.30 -5.11
C PHE A 82 -5.69 -9.70 -5.44
N GLY A 83 -4.91 -10.03 -4.42
CA GLY A 83 -3.49 -10.28 -4.59
C GLY A 83 -2.90 -11.23 -3.57
N ARG A 84 -1.60 -11.44 -3.71
CA ARG A 84 -0.79 -12.21 -2.76
C ARG A 84 0.30 -11.33 -2.17
N PHE A 85 0.35 -11.25 -0.85
CA PHE A 85 1.41 -10.60 -0.09
C PHE A 85 2.74 -11.35 -0.24
N GLU A 86 3.81 -10.60 -0.45
CA GLU A 86 5.19 -11.09 -0.55
C GLU A 86 6.10 -10.15 0.25
N GLU A 87 6.71 -10.67 1.31
CA GLU A 87 7.74 -9.97 2.08
C GLU A 87 9.03 -9.86 1.26
N LEU A 88 9.65 -8.67 1.22
CA LEU A 88 10.84 -8.40 0.42
C LEU A 88 12.09 -8.30 1.30
N LYS A 89 13.22 -8.78 0.77
CA LYS A 89 14.52 -8.74 1.45
C LYS A 89 15.63 -8.27 0.51
N GLY A 90 16.76 -7.84 1.09
CA GLY A 90 17.97 -7.46 0.36
C GLY A 90 17.72 -6.40 -0.71
N LYS A 91 18.25 -6.62 -1.92
CA LYS A 91 18.14 -5.70 -3.06
C LYS A 91 16.70 -5.39 -3.46
N GLN A 92 15.78 -6.37 -3.32
CA GLN A 92 14.37 -6.15 -3.65
C GLN A 92 13.68 -5.18 -2.68
N ALA A 93 14.02 -5.26 -1.40
CA ALA A 93 13.51 -4.34 -0.39
C ALA A 93 14.05 -2.91 -0.61
N GLN A 94 15.33 -2.77 -0.97
CA GLN A 94 15.94 -1.48 -1.28
C GLN A 94 15.24 -0.81 -2.47
N LYS A 95 15.06 -1.54 -3.59
CA LYS A 95 14.34 -1.02 -4.76
C LYS A 95 12.88 -0.66 -4.46
N ALA A 96 12.18 -1.49 -3.68
CA ALA A 96 10.80 -1.19 -3.27
C ALA A 96 10.73 0.08 -2.40
N ARG A 97 11.74 0.31 -1.57
CA ARG A 97 11.85 1.52 -0.75
C ARG A 97 12.01 2.75 -1.64
N GLU A 98 12.94 2.72 -2.59
CA GLU A 98 13.15 3.82 -3.54
C GLU A 98 11.86 4.17 -4.30
N LEU A 99 11.15 3.16 -4.81
CA LEU A 99 9.87 3.36 -5.51
C LEU A 99 8.81 4.00 -4.60
N LEU A 100 8.63 3.46 -3.39
CA LEU A 100 7.62 3.95 -2.46
C LEU A 100 7.89 5.39 -2.05
N PHE A 101 9.11 5.67 -1.60
CA PHE A 101 9.46 6.98 -1.08
C PHE A 101 9.62 8.02 -2.19
N GLY A 102 10.07 7.65 -3.39
CA GLY A 102 10.09 8.55 -4.54
C GLY A 102 8.69 9.08 -4.92
N HIS A 103 7.66 8.27 -4.71
CA HIS A 103 6.26 8.65 -4.98
C HIS A 103 5.61 9.39 -3.80
N VAL A 104 5.95 9.03 -2.56
CA VAL A 104 5.30 9.55 -1.34
C VAL A 104 5.92 10.86 -0.87
N PHE A 105 7.24 11.04 -0.99
CA PHE A 105 7.94 12.24 -0.47
C PHE A 105 7.39 13.58 -1.00
N PRO A 106 7.03 13.73 -2.30
CA PRO A 106 6.46 14.99 -2.80
C PRO A 106 5.14 15.40 -2.14
N LEU A 107 4.45 14.47 -1.48
CA LEU A 107 3.13 14.68 -0.88
C LEU A 107 3.18 14.90 0.64
N LEU A 108 4.37 14.78 1.25
CA LEU A 108 4.59 15.08 2.66
C LEU A 108 4.84 16.59 2.83
N THR A 109 3.78 17.37 2.95
CA THR A 109 3.84 18.85 3.09
C THR A 109 4.07 19.35 4.52
N SER A 110 4.53 18.51 5.46
CA SER A 110 4.71 18.93 6.87
C SER A 110 6.14 18.81 7.39
N SER A 111 6.59 19.89 8.02
CA SER A 111 7.90 20.13 8.63
C SER A 111 8.27 19.22 9.80
N THR A 112 7.41 18.26 10.18
CA THR A 112 7.60 17.36 11.33
C THR A 112 8.22 16.01 10.99
N ILE A 113 8.44 15.71 9.72
CA ILE A 113 9.21 14.53 9.31
C ILE A 113 10.62 14.99 9.01
N HIS A 114 11.51 14.85 10.00
CA HIS A 114 12.92 15.20 9.89
C HIS A 114 13.52 14.66 8.57
N PRO A 115 13.93 15.53 7.64
CA PRO A 115 14.61 15.13 6.41
C PRO A 115 15.98 14.45 6.66
N PHE A 116 16.43 14.40 7.92
CA PHE A 116 17.80 14.09 8.32
C PHE A 116 18.02 12.75 9.04
N GLU A 117 17.00 11.92 9.32
CA GLU A 117 17.26 10.54 9.80
C GLU A 117 17.66 9.57 8.68
N HIS A 118 17.88 10.07 7.45
CA HIS A 118 18.40 9.30 6.32
C HIS A 118 19.91 9.46 6.05
N LYS A 119 20.65 10.12 6.94
CA LYS A 119 22.09 9.89 7.12
C LYS A 119 22.33 9.44 8.56
N VAL A 120 22.41 8.13 8.79
CA VAL A 120 22.85 7.59 10.08
C VAL A 120 24.37 7.83 10.20
N THR A 121 24.76 9.01 10.68
CA THR A 121 26.15 9.32 11.12
C THR A 121 26.31 9.26 12.64
N GLY A 122 25.33 8.73 13.37
CA GLY A 122 25.47 8.35 14.77
C GLY A 122 25.54 6.83 14.89
N LYS A 123 26.40 6.29 15.76
CA LYS A 123 26.28 4.90 16.22
C LYS A 123 24.96 4.79 17.02
N VAL A 124 23.89 4.35 16.37
CA VAL A 124 22.57 4.18 16.99
C VAL A 124 22.44 2.74 17.50
N ASP A 125 22.05 2.60 18.77
CA ASP A 125 21.79 1.34 19.45
C ASP A 125 20.79 0.47 18.68
N ASP A 126 21.20 -0.75 18.30
CA ASP A 126 20.36 -1.68 17.51
C ASP A 126 19.11 -2.15 18.28
N LYS A 127 19.04 -1.93 19.60
CA LYS A 127 17.89 -2.34 20.43
C LYS A 127 16.63 -1.51 20.23
N THR A 128 16.73 -0.27 19.76
CA THR A 128 15.58 0.65 19.58
C THR A 128 15.11 0.76 18.13
N ARG A 129 15.71 -0.01 17.21
CA ARG A 129 15.42 0.07 15.79
C ARG A 129 14.04 -0.54 15.48
N VAL A 130 13.08 0.31 15.09
CA VAL A 130 11.81 -0.17 14.50
C VAL A 130 12.15 -1.00 13.27
N LYS A 131 11.87 -2.31 13.32
CA LYS A 131 12.10 -3.21 12.19
C LYS A 131 11.04 -2.98 11.14
N TYR A 132 11.41 -2.19 10.14
CA TYR A 132 10.59 -1.99 8.95
C TYR A 132 10.73 -3.17 8.00
N VAL A 133 9.59 -3.64 7.51
CA VAL A 133 9.46 -4.71 6.53
C VAL A 133 8.89 -4.11 5.26
N MET A 134 9.68 -4.17 4.18
CA MET A 134 9.19 -3.85 2.85
C MET A 134 8.44 -5.05 2.29
N TYR A 135 7.32 -4.79 1.62
CA TYR A 135 6.55 -5.85 0.98
C TYR A 135 6.02 -5.38 -0.37
N ARG A 136 5.53 -6.36 -1.12
CA ARG A 136 4.69 -6.10 -2.28
C ARG A 136 3.46 -7.00 -2.27
N ILE A 137 2.41 -6.56 -2.94
CA ILE A 137 1.25 -7.38 -3.27
C ILE A 137 1.34 -7.70 -4.75
N ARG A 138 1.50 -8.98 -5.07
CA ARG A 138 1.40 -9.47 -6.44
C ARG A 138 -0.08 -9.52 -6.84
N ILE A 139 -0.43 -8.70 -7.83
CA ILE A 139 -1.79 -8.59 -8.33
C ILE A 139 -2.21 -9.90 -9.01
N LYS A 140 -3.41 -10.37 -8.68
CA LYS A 140 -4.03 -11.56 -9.29
C LYS A 140 -5.30 -11.21 -10.07
N LYS A 141 -6.10 -10.29 -9.54
CA LYS A 141 -7.32 -9.79 -10.18
C LYS A 141 -7.53 -8.36 -9.75
N ILE A 142 -7.98 -7.52 -10.67
CA ILE A 142 -8.41 -6.15 -10.37
C ILE A 142 -9.83 -5.99 -10.88
N THR A 143 -10.66 -5.27 -10.12
CA THR A 143 -11.98 -4.83 -10.56
C THR A 143 -12.15 -3.36 -10.20
N GLY A 144 -12.82 -2.60 -11.05
CA GLY A 144 -13.12 -1.20 -10.77
C GLY A 144 -14.59 -0.88 -10.98
N ARG A 145 -15.16 -0.07 -10.09
CA ARG A 145 -16.54 0.40 -10.11
C ARG A 145 -16.59 1.90 -9.94
N PHE A 146 -17.63 2.51 -10.46
CA PHE A 146 -17.90 3.92 -10.23
C PHE A 146 -19.39 4.18 -10.13
N GLU A 147 -19.72 5.26 -9.44
CA GLU A 147 -21.00 5.93 -9.50
C GLU A 147 -20.78 7.36 -9.96
N LYS A 148 -21.61 7.81 -10.89
CA LYS A 148 -21.61 9.18 -11.40
C LYS A 148 -23.06 9.52 -11.73
N GLN A 149 -23.54 10.65 -11.21
CA GLN A 149 -24.85 11.19 -11.57
C GLN A 149 -24.75 12.15 -12.76
#